data_AF-A0A0A1WHK2-F1
#
_entry.id   AF-A0A0A1WHK2-F1
#
_cell.length_a   1.000
_cell.length_b   1.000
_cell.length_c   1.000
_cell.angle_alpha   90.00
_cell.angle_beta   90.00
_cell.angle_gamma   90.00
#
_symmetry.space_group_name_H-M   'P 1'
#
loop_
_entity.id
_entity.type
_entity.pdbx_description
1 polymer ?
#
loop_
_entity_poly.entity_id
_entity_poly.type
_entity_poly.pdbx_seq_one_letter_code
_entity_poly.pdbx_strand_id
1 'polypeptide(L)'
;MDKKMSSSSQPRILKKKHFRVKHQKVKLFRANEPILSVFMWGINHTINELSHVNIPVMLLPDDFRAYSKIKVDNHLFNKENMPSHFKVKEYCPLVFRNLRERFSVDDVDYRESLTRSQPIRIESSGKSGAQFYQSY
;
A
#
# COMPACT_ATOMS: atom_id res chain seq x y z
N MET A 1 62.18 2.60 37.97
CA MET A 1 61.71 1.73 36.88
C MET A 1 60.91 0.61 37.53
N ASP A 2 59.61 0.40 37.38
CA ASP A 2 58.55 1.09 36.66
C ASP A 2 57.21 0.73 37.32
N LYS A 3 56.31 1.71 37.34
CA LYS A 3 54.95 1.67 37.88
C LYS A 3 54.05 0.94 36.87
N LYS A 4 53.33 -0.11 37.26
CA LYS A 4 52.19 -0.61 36.46
C LYS A 4 50.89 -0.50 37.26
N MET A 5 50.18 0.58 36.94
CA MET A 5 48.81 0.89 37.35
C MET A 5 47.84 -0.17 36.82
N SER A 6 46.99 -0.71 37.69
CA SER A 6 45.82 -1.50 37.29
C SER A 6 44.71 -0.55 36.80
N SER A 7 44.37 -0.64 35.51
CA SER A 7 43.24 0.10 34.94
C SER A 7 41.94 -0.67 35.16
N SER A 8 41.10 -0.18 36.08
CA SER A 8 39.73 -0.67 36.24
C SER A 8 38.86 -0.14 35.09
N SER A 9 38.51 -1.00 34.15
CA SER A 9 37.59 -0.71 33.07
C SER A 9 36.14 -0.70 33.57
N GLN A 10 35.64 0.49 33.92
CA GLN A 10 34.21 0.71 34.21
C GLN A 10 33.36 0.43 32.96
N PRO A 11 32.24 -0.32 33.08
CA PRO A 11 31.35 -0.56 31.95
C PRO A 11 30.67 0.74 31.51
N ARG A 12 30.87 1.14 30.25
CA ARG A 12 30.17 2.29 29.66
C ARG A 12 28.69 1.95 29.50
N ILE A 13 27.85 2.45 30.41
CA ILE A 13 26.40 2.42 30.25
C ILE A 13 26.05 3.32 29.06
N LEU A 14 25.72 2.71 27.92
CA LEU A 14 25.19 3.39 26.75
C LEU A 14 23.80 3.94 27.13
N LYS A 15 23.73 5.25 27.39
CA LYS A 15 22.44 5.95 27.58
C LYS A 15 21.58 5.69 26.35
N LYS A 16 20.49 4.91 26.51
CA LYS A 16 19.48 4.72 25.48
C LYS A 16 18.95 6.10 25.10
N LYS A 17 19.30 6.58 23.90
CA LYS A 17 18.73 7.83 23.37
C LYS A 17 17.22 7.61 23.30
N HIS A 18 16.46 8.47 23.99
CA HIS A 18 15.01 8.45 23.93
C HIS A 18 14.58 8.91 22.54
N PHE A 19 14.50 7.98 21.60
CA PHE A 19 14.02 8.26 20.25
C PHE A 19 12.53 8.59 20.36
N ARG A 20 12.16 9.86 20.13
CA ARG A 20 10.75 10.21 19.99
C ARG A 20 10.24 9.47 18.76
N VAL A 21 9.31 8.54 18.97
CA VAL A 21 8.64 7.81 17.90
C VAL A 21 7.99 8.84 16.97
N LYS A 22 8.64 9.09 15.82
CA LYS A 22 8.11 9.99 14.80
C LYS A 22 7.11 9.18 14.00
N HIS A 23 5.84 9.34 14.31
CA HIS A 23 4.76 8.71 13.56
C HIS A 23 4.80 9.21 12.12
N GLN A 24 4.94 8.29 11.15
CA GLN A 24 4.93 8.65 9.75
C GLN A 24 3.53 9.13 9.36
N LYS A 25 3.40 10.36 8.86
CA LYS A 25 2.13 11.00 8.48
C LYS A 25 1.63 10.52 7.10
N VAL A 26 1.67 9.22 6.82
CA VAL A 26 1.13 8.70 5.55
C VAL A 26 -0.39 8.62 5.65
N LYS A 27 -1.11 8.78 4.53
CA LYS A 27 -2.56 8.47 4.46
C LYS A 27 -2.74 7.02 4.92
N LEU A 28 -3.52 6.84 5.97
CA LEU A 28 -3.80 5.53 6.56
C LEU A 28 -5.15 5.05 6.05
N PHE A 29 -5.14 4.00 5.23
CA PHE A 29 -6.33 3.38 4.67
C PHE A 29 -6.96 2.47 5.72
N ARG A 30 -8.06 2.92 6.31
CA ARG A 30 -8.78 2.22 7.38
C ARG A 30 -10.14 1.78 6.87
N ALA A 31 -10.45 0.52 7.10
CA ALA A 31 -11.76 -0.06 6.87
C ALA A 31 -12.12 -1.00 8.01
N ASN A 32 -13.40 -1.36 8.08
CA ASN A 32 -13.94 -2.38 8.97
C ASN A 32 -13.32 -3.77 8.69
N GLU A 33 -13.05 -4.07 7.43
CA GLU A 33 -12.49 -5.34 6.98
C GLU A 33 -11.03 -5.17 6.51
N PRO A 34 -10.09 -6.01 6.96
CA PRO A 34 -8.68 -5.90 6.58
C PRO A 34 -8.43 -5.92 5.07
N ILE A 35 -9.26 -6.67 4.32
CA ILE A 35 -9.16 -6.76 2.86
C ILE A 35 -9.47 -5.44 2.17
N LEU A 36 -10.41 -4.64 2.71
CA LEU A 36 -10.76 -3.33 2.16
C LEU A 36 -9.65 -2.31 2.41
N SER A 37 -9.00 -2.37 3.58
CA SER A 37 -7.80 -1.56 3.86
C SER A 37 -6.68 -1.87 2.87
N VAL A 38 -6.42 -3.16 2.62
CA VAL A 38 -5.43 -3.62 1.62
C VAL A 38 -5.82 -3.21 0.19
N PHE A 39 -7.11 -3.31 -0.16
CA PHE A 39 -7.63 -2.87 -1.45
C PHE A 39 -7.38 -1.38 -1.69
N MET A 40 -7.79 -0.52 -0.76
CA MET A 40 -7.58 0.93 -0.85
C MET A 40 -6.10 1.29 -0.92
N TRP A 41 -5.26 0.64 -0.10
CA TRP A 41 -3.82 0.81 -0.14
C TRP A 41 -3.26 0.41 -1.52
N GLY A 42 -3.73 -0.72 -2.06
CA GLY A 42 -3.31 -1.26 -3.36
C GLY A 42 -3.64 -0.32 -4.50
N ILE A 43 -4.87 0.21 -4.56
CA ILE A 43 -5.28 1.21 -5.56
C ILE A 43 -4.42 2.48 -5.44
N ASN A 44 -4.24 3.02 -4.23
CA ASN A 44 -3.41 4.19 -4.05
C ASN A 44 -1.97 3.95 -4.51
N HIS A 45 -1.38 2.81 -4.16
CA HIS A 45 -0.02 2.48 -4.56
C HIS A 45 0.11 2.33 -6.07
N THR A 46 -0.74 1.52 -6.70
CA THR A 46 -0.70 1.22 -8.14
C THR A 46 -0.88 2.47 -9.01
N ILE A 47 -1.84 3.34 -8.69
CA ILE A 47 -2.03 4.61 -9.41
C ILE A 47 -0.81 5.53 -9.28
N ASN A 48 -0.25 5.64 -8.08
CA ASN A 48 0.94 6.48 -7.87
C ASN A 48 2.17 5.92 -8.60
N GLU A 49 2.38 4.61 -8.60
CA GLU A 49 3.45 3.98 -9.39
C GLU A 49 3.25 4.22 -10.89
N LEU A 50 2.03 4.02 -11.40
CA LEU A 50 1.73 4.22 -12.83
C LEU A 50 1.87 5.67 -13.28
N SER A 51 1.73 6.65 -12.38
CA SER A 51 1.96 8.06 -12.71
C SER A 51 3.40 8.35 -13.13
N HIS A 52 4.36 7.53 -12.71
CA HIS A 52 5.77 7.62 -13.12
C HIS A 52 6.07 6.88 -14.42
N VAL A 53 5.09 6.18 -14.98
CA VAL A 53 5.22 5.43 -16.24
C VAL A 53 4.66 6.26 -17.39
N ASN A 54 5.47 6.42 -18.44
CA ASN A 54 5.05 7.12 -19.65
C ASN A 54 3.87 6.40 -20.32
N ILE A 55 2.92 7.18 -20.85
CA ILE A 55 1.76 6.65 -21.55
C ILE A 55 2.23 6.15 -22.93
N PRO A 56 2.11 4.84 -23.23
CA PRO A 56 2.44 4.33 -24.55
C PRO A 56 1.42 4.78 -25.59
N VAL A 57 1.86 5.04 -26.82
CA VAL A 57 0.97 5.43 -27.95
C VAL A 57 -0.01 4.30 -28.29
N MET A 58 0.42 3.05 -28.13
CA MET A 58 -0.39 1.87 -28.37
C MET A 58 -0.03 0.74 -27.40
N LEU A 59 -1.00 -0.14 -27.13
CA LEU A 59 -0.78 -1.34 -26.31
C LEU A 59 -0.11 -2.43 -27.14
N LEU A 60 0.83 -3.14 -26.52
CA LEU A 60 1.49 -4.31 -27.09
C LEU A 60 0.84 -5.60 -26.56
N PRO A 61 0.98 -6.74 -27.25
CA PRO A 61 0.44 -8.03 -26.78
C PRO A 61 0.91 -8.43 -25.38
N ASP A 62 2.11 -8.02 -24.97
CA ASP A 62 2.64 -8.31 -23.64
C ASP A 62 1.94 -7.55 -22.52
N ASP A 63 1.33 -6.38 -22.81
CA ASP A 63 0.59 -5.61 -21.83
C ASP A 63 -0.65 -6.35 -21.31
N PHE A 64 -1.21 -7.24 -22.13
CA PHE A 64 -2.35 -8.10 -21.78
C PHE A 64 -1.97 -9.32 -20.93
N ARG A 65 -0.66 -9.54 -20.71
CA ARG A 65 -0.13 -10.59 -19.82
C ARG A 65 0.66 -10.01 -18.64
N ALA A 66 0.96 -8.72 -18.68
CA ALA A 66 1.70 -8.01 -17.65
C ALA A 66 0.95 -8.01 -16.32
N TYR A 67 1.71 -7.98 -15.21
CA TYR A 67 1.17 -7.76 -13.88
C TYR A 67 2.21 -7.09 -12.99
N SER A 68 1.74 -6.31 -12.02
CA SER A 68 2.55 -5.82 -10.90
C SER A 68 2.17 -6.59 -9.64
N LYS A 69 3.14 -7.07 -8.86
CA LYS A 69 2.89 -7.75 -7.58
C LYS A 69 3.78 -7.14 -6.51
N ILE A 70 3.17 -6.72 -5.41
CA ILE A 70 3.86 -6.17 -4.25
C ILE A 70 3.55 -7.02 -3.04
N LYS A 71 4.58 -7.29 -2.23
CA LYS A 71 4.46 -7.94 -0.93
C LYS A 71 4.87 -6.94 0.14
N VAL A 72 4.03 -6.75 1.14
CA VAL A 72 4.28 -5.86 2.28
C VAL A 72 4.44 -6.72 3.53
N ASP A 73 5.56 -6.55 4.22
CA ASP A 73 5.90 -7.23 5.47
C ASP A 73 6.34 -6.19 6.51
N ASN A 74 5.40 -5.77 7.35
CA ASN A 74 5.58 -4.73 8.36
C ASN A 74 5.81 -5.35 9.75
N HIS A 75 6.94 -5.03 10.39
CA HIS A 75 7.23 -5.47 11.75
C HIS A 75 6.92 -4.37 12.78
N LEU A 76 5.99 -4.64 13.70
CA LEU A 76 5.56 -3.70 14.76
C LEU A 76 5.14 -2.31 14.23
N PHE A 77 4.65 -2.24 13.00
CA PHE A 77 4.27 -1.00 12.34
C PHE A 77 2.81 -1.07 11.87
N ASN A 78 2.04 -0.02 12.19
CA ASN A 78 0.69 0.22 11.70
C ASN A 78 -0.35 -0.91 11.90
N LYS A 79 -0.16 -1.74 12.94
CA LYS A 79 -0.98 -2.94 13.19
C LYS A 79 -2.48 -2.67 13.35
N GLU A 80 -2.84 -1.52 13.91
CA GLU A 80 -4.24 -1.14 14.15
C GLU A 80 -5.01 -0.80 12.87
N ASN A 81 -4.30 -0.42 11.79
CA ASN A 81 -4.95 0.13 10.59
C ASN A 81 -4.79 -0.78 9.36
N MET A 82 -3.73 -1.57 9.30
CA MET A 82 -3.40 -2.43 8.16
C MET A 82 -2.84 -3.77 8.63
N PRO A 83 -3.12 -4.87 7.92
CA PRO A 83 -2.41 -6.13 8.13
C PRO A 83 -0.90 -5.96 8.04
N SER A 84 -0.15 -6.65 8.90
CA SER A 84 1.32 -6.67 8.84
C SER A 84 1.85 -7.36 7.59
N HIS A 85 1.13 -8.36 7.08
CA HIS A 85 1.57 -9.18 5.95
C HIS A 85 0.46 -9.27 4.93
N PHE A 86 0.69 -8.73 3.74
CA PHE A 86 -0.27 -8.83 2.64
C PHE A 86 0.43 -8.73 1.29
N LYS A 87 -0.31 -9.10 0.24
CA LYS A 87 0.14 -9.00 -1.15
C LYS A 87 -0.94 -8.32 -1.98
N VAL A 88 -0.52 -7.46 -2.89
CA VAL A 88 -1.38 -6.86 -3.90
C VAL A 88 -0.87 -7.28 -5.27
N LYS A 89 -1.77 -7.65 -6.17
CA LYS A 89 -1.44 -7.94 -7.56
C LYS A 89 -2.40 -7.18 -8.47
N GLU A 90 -1.85 -6.33 -9.32
CA GLU A 90 -2.56 -5.64 -10.38
C GLU A 90 -2.27 -6.34 -11.71
N TYR A 91 -3.32 -6.62 -12.47
CA TYR A 91 -3.21 -7.26 -13.78
C TYR A 91 -3.32 -6.21 -14.87
N CYS A 92 -2.51 -6.36 -15.93
CA CYS A 92 -2.55 -5.54 -17.14
C CYS A 92 -2.63 -4.01 -16.85
N PRO A 93 -1.73 -3.45 -16.04
CA PRO A 93 -1.88 -2.09 -15.51
C PRO A 93 -2.00 -1.03 -16.61
N LEU A 94 -1.21 -1.14 -17.68
CA LEU A 94 -1.29 -0.22 -18.83
C LEU A 94 -2.59 -0.37 -19.62
N VAL A 95 -3.11 -1.60 -19.72
CA VAL A 95 -4.40 -1.86 -20.38
C VAL A 95 -5.53 -1.20 -19.59
N PHE A 96 -5.58 -1.38 -18.27
CA PHE A 96 -6.62 -0.75 -17.44
C PHE A 96 -6.46 0.77 -17.33
N ARG A 97 -5.24 1.31 -17.41
CA ARG A 97 -5.03 2.75 -17.55
C ARG A 97 -5.61 3.26 -18.87
N ASN A 98 -5.32 2.60 -19.98
CA ASN A 98 -5.87 2.99 -21.29
C ASN A 98 -7.40 2.84 -21.34
N LEU A 99 -7.98 1.82 -20.70
CA LEU A 99 -9.43 1.68 -20.58
C LEU A 99 -10.04 2.83 -19.79
N ARG A 100 -9.44 3.22 -18.64
CA ARG A 100 -9.93 4.35 -17.85
C ARG A 100 -9.96 5.64 -18.66
N GLU A 101 -8.89 5.94 -19.39
CA GLU A 101 -8.84 7.09 -20.31
C GLU A 101 -9.96 7.04 -21.37
N ARG A 102 -10.18 5.89 -22.02
CA ARG A 102 -11.26 5.71 -23.02
C ARG A 102 -12.67 5.88 -22.44
N PHE A 103 -12.86 5.54 -21.18
CA PHE A 103 -14.11 5.76 -20.45
C PHE A 103 -14.17 7.15 -19.78
N SER A 104 -13.20 8.03 -20.08
CA SER A 104 -13.11 9.38 -19.52
C SER A 104 -13.07 9.40 -17.97
N VAL A 105 -12.38 8.41 -17.41
CA VAL A 105 -12.13 8.31 -15.97
C VAL A 105 -10.70 8.76 -15.69
N ASP A 106 -10.56 9.91 -15.02
CA ASP A 106 -9.26 10.44 -14.61
C ASP A 106 -8.59 9.55 -13.54
N ASP A 107 -7.26 9.45 -13.59
CA ASP A 107 -6.46 8.61 -12.68
C ASP A 107 -6.60 9.07 -11.21
N VAL A 108 -6.63 10.38 -10.97
CA VAL A 108 -6.76 10.97 -9.63
C VAL A 108 -8.18 10.78 -9.12
N ASP A 109 -9.19 11.05 -9.94
CA ASP A 109 -10.60 10.88 -9.56
C ASP A 109 -10.93 9.40 -9.27
N TYR A 110 -10.40 8.48 -10.08
CA TYR A 110 -10.51 7.04 -9.84
C TYR A 110 -9.93 6.65 -8.48
N ARG A 111 -8.72 7.13 -8.18
CA ARG A 111 -8.05 6.86 -6.90
C ARG A 111 -8.83 7.45 -5.73
N GLU A 112 -9.27 8.70 -5.80
CA GLU A 112 -9.99 9.34 -4.70
C GLU A 112 -11.38 8.74 -4.49
N SER A 113 -12.08 8.34 -5.55
CA SER A 113 -13.38 7.66 -5.46
C SER A 113 -13.30 6.30 -4.77
N LEU A 114 -12.17 5.61 -4.89
CA LEU A 114 -11.97 4.28 -4.29
C LEU A 114 -11.21 4.28 -2.96
N THR A 115 -10.57 5.39 -2.56
CA THR A 115 -9.65 5.40 -1.40
C THR A 115 -9.88 6.51 -0.38
N ARG A 116 -10.78 7.46 -0.64
CA ARG A 116 -11.12 8.51 0.35
C ARG A 116 -11.97 7.96 1.51
N SER A 117 -12.81 6.96 1.25
CA SER A 117 -13.56 6.21 2.26
C SER A 117 -13.64 4.73 1.86
N GLN A 118 -13.93 3.86 2.82
CA GLN A 118 -14.07 2.42 2.57
C GLN A 118 -15.23 2.15 1.60
N PRO A 119 -15.09 1.20 0.65
CA PRO A 119 -16.20 0.77 -0.19
C PRO A 119 -17.36 0.18 0.62
N ILE A 120 -18.59 0.46 0.21
CA ILE A 120 -19.81 0.01 0.88
C ILE A 120 -20.27 -1.29 0.23
N ARG A 121 -20.49 -2.34 1.04
CA ARG A 121 -21.00 -3.61 0.53
C ARG A 121 -22.45 -3.44 0.09
N ILE A 122 -22.76 -3.87 -1.13
CA ILE A 122 -24.12 -3.89 -1.66
C ILE A 122 -24.67 -5.31 -1.69
N GLU A 123 -25.96 -5.46 -1.42
CA GLU A 123 -26.63 -6.75 -1.51
C GLU A 123 -26.75 -7.17 -2.97
N SER A 124 -26.34 -8.41 -3.26
CA SER A 124 -26.60 -9.03 -4.55
C SER A 124 -27.83 -9.91 -4.46
N SER A 125 -28.80 -9.68 -5.36
CA SER A 125 -30.01 -10.50 -5.47
C SER A 125 -29.74 -11.88 -6.08
N GLY A 126 -28.50 -12.15 -6.52
CA GLY A 126 -28.10 -13.38 -7.20
C GLY A 126 -27.66 -14.49 -6.25
N LYS A 127 -27.90 -15.75 -6.65
CA LYS A 127 -27.53 -16.96 -5.89
C LYS A 127 -26.05 -17.36 -5.97
N SER A 128 -25.19 -16.53 -6.56
CA SER A 128 -23.79 -16.87 -6.85
C SER A 128 -22.84 -16.76 -5.66
N GLY A 129 -23.29 -16.18 -4.54
CA GLY A 129 -22.42 -15.86 -3.40
C GLY A 129 -21.42 -14.73 -3.69
N ALA A 130 -21.55 -14.07 -4.85
CA ALA A 130 -20.67 -12.96 -5.22
C ALA A 130 -20.92 -11.74 -4.32
N GLN A 131 -19.82 -11.19 -3.82
CA GLN A 131 -19.83 -9.95 -3.03
C GLN A 131 -19.60 -8.77 -3.96
N PHE A 132 -20.40 -7.72 -3.77
CA PHE A 132 -20.29 -6.48 -4.53
C PHE A 132 -20.07 -5.32 -3.58
N TYR A 133 -19.33 -4.33 -4.05
CA TYR A 133 -19.02 -3.12 -3.30
C TYR A 133 -19.20 -1.91 -4.22
N GLN A 134 -19.65 -0.81 -3.64
CA GLN A 134 -19.80 0.48 -4.29
C GLN A 134 -18.81 1.47 -3.67
N SER A 135 -18.27 2.40 -4.48
CA SER A 135 -17.56 3.57 -3.94
C SER A 135 -18.49 4.39 -3.03
N TYR A 136 -17.90 5.20 -2.15
CA TYR A 136 -18.66 6.05 -1.22
C TYR A 136 -19.38 7.21 -1.90
#